data_AF-A0A0D7E5J2-F1
#
_entry.id   AF-A0A0D7E5J2-F1
#
_cell.length_a   1.000
_cell.length_b   1.000
_cell.length_c   1.000
_cell.angle_alpha   90.00
_cell.angle_beta   90.00
_cell.angle_gamma   90.00
#
_symmetry.space_group_name_H-M   'P 1'
#
loop_
_entity.id
_entity.type
_entity.pdbx_description
1 polymer ?
#
loop_
_entity_poly.entity_id
_entity_poly.type
_entity_poly.pdbx_seq_one_letter_code
_entity_poly.pdbx_strand_id
1 'polypeptide(L)'
;MAEISQEEGTAMMEGQCELCREKSKPFSQWPRKQQIAVIVAVTIFFGMIIILPPNSPFSDWLQEKSREEKVELIGQRMSVMADAGRPEAVIWMARHFPDVPERRKALESLASSGHGEALVLLAVLTGRTDPAKARRFIAKAAEAGNPEAVLAVARNPERFK
;
A
#
# COMPACT_ATOMS: atom_id res chain seq x y z
N MET A 1 -75.30 -11.45 -8.93
CA MET A 1 -74.52 -12.70 -9.13
C MET A 1 -73.10 -12.43 -8.64
N ALA A 2 -72.55 -13.39 -7.89
CA ALA A 2 -71.24 -13.44 -7.20
C ALA A 2 -71.14 -12.49 -5.98
N GLU A 3 -71.19 -12.91 -4.71
CA GLU A 3 -70.63 -14.07 -4.02
C GLU A 3 -69.11 -14.20 -4.19
N ILE A 4 -68.35 -13.97 -3.12
CA ILE A 4 -67.39 -14.92 -2.50
C ILE A 4 -66.91 -14.33 -1.17
N SER A 5 -67.10 -15.13 -0.12
CA SER A 5 -66.72 -14.94 1.29
C SER A 5 -65.21 -14.86 1.49
N GLN A 6 -64.80 -14.15 2.54
CA GLN A 6 -63.44 -14.13 3.06
C GLN A 6 -63.49 -14.68 4.50
N GLU A 7 -63.37 -16.00 4.62
CA GLU A 7 -62.98 -16.70 5.86
C GLU A 7 -61.78 -17.60 5.55
N GLU A 8 -61.05 -17.97 6.60
CA GLU A 8 -59.97 -18.96 6.67
C GLU A 8 -58.57 -18.44 6.26
N GLY A 9 -57.52 -18.52 7.08
CA GLY A 9 -57.39 -19.14 8.39
C GLY A 9 -56.14 -18.62 9.09
N THR A 10 -56.34 -18.12 10.30
CA THR A 10 -55.29 -17.94 11.30
C THR A 10 -54.79 -19.31 11.72
N ALA A 11 -53.66 -19.76 11.19
CA ALA A 11 -52.97 -20.92 11.72
C ALA A 11 -51.46 -20.74 11.63
N MET A 12 -50.84 -20.83 12.81
CA MET A 12 -49.46 -21.28 13.03
C MET A 12 -48.33 -20.26 12.84
N MET A 13 -48.08 -19.42 13.84
CA MET A 13 -46.74 -18.83 14.09
C MET A 13 -46.49 -18.64 15.60
N GLU A 14 -46.65 -19.70 16.41
CA GLU A 14 -46.44 -19.64 17.87
C GLU A 14 -45.18 -20.38 18.36
N GLY A 15 -44.29 -20.78 17.44
CA GLY A 15 -43.07 -21.55 17.76
C GLY A 15 -41.73 -20.82 17.61
N GLN A 16 -41.68 -19.62 17.04
CA GLN A 16 -40.42 -18.92 16.67
C GLN A 16 -40.03 -17.76 17.59
N CYS A 17 -40.78 -17.50 18.66
CA CYS A 17 -40.62 -16.28 19.44
C CYS A 17 -39.60 -16.36 20.59
N GLU A 18 -39.24 -17.55 21.08
CA GLU A 18 -38.31 -17.66 22.21
C GLU A 18 -36.83 -17.59 21.79
N LEU A 19 -36.46 -18.28 20.71
CA LEU A 19 -35.07 -18.26 20.21
C LEU A 19 -34.65 -16.87 19.69
N CYS A 20 -35.59 -16.11 19.13
CA CYS A 20 -35.36 -14.75 18.63
C CYS A 20 -35.30 -13.70 19.76
N ARG A 21 -36.01 -13.93 20.88
CA ARG A 21 -36.02 -13.04 22.04
C ARG A 21 -34.71 -13.10 22.84
N GLU A 22 -33.97 -14.21 22.78
CA GLU A 22 -32.68 -14.32 23.46
C GLU A 22 -31.54 -13.65 22.68
N LYS A 23 -31.55 -13.75 21.34
CA LYS A 23 -30.55 -13.13 20.47
C LYS A 23 -30.64 -11.59 20.36
N SER A 24 -31.76 -11.00 20.76
CA SER A 24 -32.03 -9.55 20.64
C SER A 24 -31.87 -8.77 21.94
N LYS A 25 -31.53 -9.43 23.06
CA LYS A 25 -31.36 -8.73 24.36
C LYS A 25 -30.17 -7.77 24.28
N PRO A 26 -30.33 -6.49 24.63
CA PRO A 26 -29.23 -5.55 24.66
C PRO A 26 -28.18 -6.02 25.67
N PHE A 27 -26.91 -5.77 25.37
CA PHE A 27 -25.76 -6.24 26.13
C PHE A 27 -25.88 -5.99 27.65
N SER A 28 -26.51 -4.88 28.04
CA SER A 28 -26.77 -4.50 29.44
C SER A 28 -27.69 -5.45 30.22
N GLN A 29 -28.50 -6.26 29.53
CA GLN A 29 -29.44 -7.21 30.14
C GLN A 29 -28.89 -8.65 30.19
N TRP A 30 -27.65 -8.88 29.77
CA TRP A 30 -27.01 -10.19 29.83
C TRP A 30 -26.58 -10.54 31.26
N PRO A 31 -26.48 -11.83 31.60
CA PRO A 31 -25.94 -12.24 32.89
C PRO A 31 -24.50 -11.71 33.06
N ARG A 32 -24.17 -11.21 34.26
CA ARG A 32 -22.88 -10.54 34.54
C ARG A 32 -21.65 -11.32 34.06
N LYS A 33 -21.68 -12.66 34.13
CA LYS A 33 -20.59 -13.52 33.65
C LYS A 33 -20.35 -13.40 32.14
N GLN A 34 -21.40 -13.30 31.34
CA GLN A 34 -21.31 -13.10 29.89
C GLN A 34 -20.89 -11.66 29.54
N GLN A 35 -21.38 -10.67 30.28
CA GLN A 35 -20.95 -9.27 30.11
C GLN A 35 -19.45 -9.11 30.37
N ILE A 36 -18.96 -9.65 31.49
CA ILE A 36 -17.55 -9.61 31.85
C ILE A 36 -16.71 -10.35 30.81
N ALA A 37 -17.15 -11.52 30.33
CA ALA A 37 -16.43 -12.27 29.31
C ALA A 37 -16.25 -11.48 28.00
N VAL A 38 -17.30 -10.79 27.53
CA VAL A 38 -17.23 -9.96 26.32
C VAL A 38 -16.36 -8.72 26.54
N ILE A 39 -16.48 -8.04 27.69
CA ILE A 39 -15.63 -6.88 28.02
C ILE A 39 -14.16 -7.29 28.07
N VAL A 40 -13.84 -8.41 28.69
CA VAL A 40 -12.47 -8.96 28.74
C VAL A 40 -11.97 -9.32 27.34
N ALA A 41 -12.81 -9.93 26.50
CA ALA A 41 -12.43 -10.25 25.12
C ALA A 41 -12.17 -8.99 24.28
N VAL A 42 -13.01 -7.95 24.40
CA VAL A 42 -12.83 -6.67 23.69
C VAL A 42 -11.61 -5.92 24.19
N THR A 43 -11.36 -5.91 25.51
CA THR A 43 -10.18 -5.26 26.09
C THR A 43 -8.89 -5.99 25.75
N ILE A 44 -8.88 -7.33 25.67
CA ILE A 44 -7.73 -8.10 25.16
C ILE A 44 -7.51 -7.80 23.68
N PHE A 45 -8.56 -7.70 22.86
CA PHE A 45 -8.45 -7.38 21.44
C PHE A 45 -7.88 -5.97 21.19
N PHE A 46 -8.39 -4.95 21.89
CA PHE A 46 -7.86 -3.59 21.83
C PHE A 46 -6.46 -3.47 22.46
N GLY A 47 -6.19 -4.21 23.54
CA GLY A 47 -4.87 -4.29 24.16
C GLY A 47 -3.84 -4.94 23.22
N MET A 48 -4.23 -5.96 22.46
CA MET A 48 -3.39 -6.54 21.41
C MET A 48 -3.05 -5.49 20.35
N ILE A 49 -4.00 -4.69 19.88
CA ILE A 49 -3.73 -3.64 18.87
C ILE A 49 -2.71 -2.60 19.38
N ILE A 50 -2.71 -2.28 20.67
CA ILE A 50 -1.77 -1.32 21.29
C ILE A 50 -0.40 -1.95 21.57
N ILE A 51 -0.36 -3.23 21.94
CA ILE A 51 0.88 -3.94 22.35
C ILE A 51 1.58 -4.60 21.16
N LEU A 52 0.87 -4.91 20.06
CA LEU A 52 1.51 -5.47 18.87
C LEU A 52 2.49 -4.45 18.28
N PRO A 53 3.70 -4.90 17.88
CA PRO A 53 4.69 -4.02 17.29
C PRO A 53 4.14 -3.35 16.02
N PRO A 54 4.56 -2.11 15.71
CA PRO A 54 4.05 -1.29 14.60
C PRO A 54 4.29 -1.88 13.20
N ASN A 55 4.88 -3.08 13.13
CA ASN A 55 5.29 -3.79 11.91
C ASN A 55 4.44 -5.05 11.69
N SER A 56 3.21 -5.06 12.21
CA SER A 56 2.28 -6.19 12.04
C SER A 56 1.56 -6.11 10.68
N PRO A 57 1.13 -7.25 10.11
CA PRO A 57 0.39 -7.25 8.84
C PRO A 57 -0.91 -6.42 8.87
N PHE A 58 -1.49 -6.19 10.06
CA PHE A 58 -2.70 -5.38 10.23
C PHE A 58 -2.43 -3.87 10.24
N SER A 59 -1.28 -3.44 10.79
CA SER A 59 -0.86 -2.05 10.72
C SER A 59 -0.47 -1.62 9.31
N ASP A 60 0.05 -2.53 8.48
CA ASP A 60 0.35 -2.25 7.08
C ASP A 60 -0.90 -1.86 6.28
N TRP A 61 -2.01 -2.58 6.49
CA TRP A 61 -3.31 -2.27 5.88
C TRP A 61 -3.87 -0.90 6.33
N LEU A 62 -3.62 -0.50 7.58
CA LEU A 62 -4.00 0.84 8.07
C LEU A 62 -3.08 1.95 7.55
N GLN A 63 -1.79 1.67 7.35
CA GLN A 63 -0.80 2.69 7.00
C GLN A 63 -0.72 3.02 5.51
N GLU A 64 -1.31 2.22 4.63
CA GLU A 64 -1.28 2.45 3.17
C GLU A 64 -1.78 3.86 2.81
N LYS A 65 -2.92 4.28 3.38
CA LYS A 65 -3.49 5.63 3.22
C LYS A 65 -2.52 6.74 3.66
N SER A 66 -1.81 6.53 4.77
CA SER A 66 -0.86 7.52 5.31
C SER A 66 0.43 7.60 4.49
N ARG A 67 0.77 6.56 3.74
CA ARG A 67 1.97 6.49 2.89
C ARG A 67 1.78 7.36 1.65
N GLU A 68 0.63 7.25 1.00
CA GLU A 68 0.28 8.06 -0.16
C GLU A 68 0.24 9.56 0.17
N GLU A 69 -0.41 9.93 1.28
CA GLU A 69 -0.49 11.32 1.75
C GLU A 69 0.89 11.94 1.99
N LYS A 70 1.83 11.17 2.58
CA LYS A 70 3.20 11.64 2.79
C LYS A 70 3.96 11.83 1.48
N VAL A 71 3.75 10.95 0.50
CA VAL A 71 4.36 11.09 -0.83
C VAL A 71 3.83 12.34 -1.52
N GLU A 72 2.54 12.65 -1.43
CA GLU A 72 1.99 13.86 -2.03
C GLU A 72 2.56 15.13 -1.37
N LEU A 73 2.60 15.18 -0.05
CA LEU A 73 3.14 16.30 0.72
C LEU A 73 4.62 16.57 0.38
N ILE A 74 5.44 15.51 0.39
CA ILE A 74 6.85 15.62 0.01
C ILE A 74 6.98 15.96 -1.48
N GLY A 75 6.08 15.41 -2.31
CA GLY A 75 6.05 15.60 -3.74
C GLY A 75 5.88 17.04 -4.16
N GLN A 76 5.07 17.82 -3.45
CA GLN A 76 4.95 19.25 -3.72
C GLN A 76 6.29 19.97 -3.58
N ARG A 77 7.01 19.73 -2.48
CA ARG A 77 8.31 20.35 -2.24
C ARG A 77 9.38 19.82 -3.20
N MET A 78 9.35 18.53 -3.50
CA MET A 78 10.26 17.89 -4.45
C MET A 78 10.04 18.38 -5.87
N SER A 79 8.81 18.67 -6.30
CA SER A 79 8.56 19.26 -7.62
C SER A 79 9.31 20.58 -7.77
N VAL A 80 9.19 21.50 -6.82
CA VAL A 80 9.87 22.80 -6.88
C VAL A 80 11.38 22.63 -6.98
N MET A 81 11.96 21.67 -6.25
CA MET A 81 13.39 21.39 -6.31
C MET A 81 13.82 20.71 -7.61
N ALA A 82 12.98 19.83 -8.16
CA ALA A 82 13.21 19.17 -9.43
C ALA A 82 13.15 20.18 -10.59
N ASP A 83 12.22 21.13 -10.53
CA ASP A 83 12.08 22.21 -11.50
C ASP A 83 13.26 23.20 -11.41
N ALA A 84 13.87 23.33 -10.23
CA ALA A 84 15.16 24.00 -10.02
C ALA A 84 16.38 23.16 -10.47
N GLY A 85 16.17 21.98 -11.04
CA GLY A 85 17.23 21.12 -11.57
C GLY A 85 18.01 20.32 -10.51
N ARG A 86 17.51 20.20 -9.28
CA ARG A 86 18.18 19.40 -8.24
C ARG A 86 18.09 17.91 -8.57
N PRO A 87 19.23 17.21 -8.71
CA PRO A 87 19.24 15.84 -9.20
C PRO A 87 18.49 14.87 -8.27
N GLU A 88 18.62 15.03 -6.96
CA GLU A 88 17.96 14.18 -5.97
C GLU A 88 16.44 14.32 -6.06
N ALA A 89 15.95 15.53 -6.28
CA ALA A 89 14.53 15.80 -6.43
C ALA A 89 13.98 15.23 -7.74
N VAL A 90 14.73 15.35 -8.85
CA VAL A 90 14.37 14.71 -10.14
C VAL A 90 14.27 13.20 -9.99
N ILE A 91 15.26 12.57 -9.36
CA ILE A 91 15.29 11.12 -9.10
C ILE A 91 14.11 10.72 -8.20
N TRP A 92 13.86 11.47 -7.13
CA TRP A 92 12.74 11.21 -6.22
C TRP A 92 11.39 11.31 -6.96
N MET A 93 11.19 12.35 -7.76
CA MET A 93 9.96 12.55 -8.54
C MET A 93 9.76 11.43 -9.55
N ALA A 94 10.80 11.04 -10.29
CA ALA A 94 10.70 9.96 -11.28
C ALA A 94 10.46 8.58 -10.64
N ARG A 95 10.93 8.36 -9.41
CA ARG A 95 10.70 7.12 -8.65
C ARG A 95 9.26 6.98 -8.17
N HIS A 96 8.66 8.08 -7.69
CA HIS A 96 7.31 8.07 -7.10
C HIS A 96 6.21 8.37 -8.11
N PHE A 97 6.53 9.05 -9.21
CA PHE A 97 5.60 9.39 -10.28
C PHE A 97 6.15 8.95 -11.65
N PRO A 98 6.41 7.65 -11.87
CA PRO A 98 7.02 7.13 -13.10
C PRO A 98 6.11 7.26 -14.32
N ASP A 99 4.80 7.44 -14.13
CA ASP A 99 3.83 7.56 -15.22
C ASP A 99 3.82 8.95 -15.84
N VAL A 100 4.39 9.95 -15.17
CA VAL A 100 4.50 11.32 -15.66
C VAL A 100 5.67 11.43 -16.67
N PRO A 101 5.41 11.65 -17.98
CA PRO A 101 6.45 11.66 -19.01
C PRO A 101 7.54 12.70 -18.78
N GLU A 102 7.18 13.87 -18.23
CA GLU A 102 8.10 14.96 -17.93
C GLU A 102 9.15 14.54 -16.89
N ARG A 103 8.75 13.76 -15.87
CA ARG A 103 9.67 13.26 -14.84
C ARG A 103 10.62 12.22 -15.41
N ARG A 104 10.13 11.35 -16.31
CA ARG A 104 10.98 10.40 -17.04
C ARG A 104 12.00 11.13 -17.93
N LYS A 105 11.57 12.15 -18.66
CA LYS A 105 12.46 12.95 -19.53
C LYS A 105 13.53 13.69 -18.72
N ALA A 106 13.17 14.27 -17.57
CA ALA A 106 14.12 14.92 -16.68
C ALA A 106 15.16 13.91 -16.14
N LEU A 107 14.72 12.70 -15.77
CA LEU A 107 15.60 11.62 -15.33
C LEU A 107 16.56 11.17 -16.46
N GLU A 108 16.06 11.05 -17.69
CA GLU A 108 16.88 10.73 -18.87
C GLU A 108 17.94 11.80 -19.16
N SER A 109 17.58 13.07 -19.03
CA SER A 109 18.53 14.18 -19.13
C SER A 109 19.63 14.07 -18.08
N LEU A 110 19.27 13.76 -16.84
CA LEU A 110 20.22 13.62 -15.73
C LEU A 110 21.12 12.38 -15.88
N ALA A 111 20.57 11.29 -16.39
CA ALA A 111 21.36 10.11 -16.73
C ALA A 111 22.33 10.38 -17.90
N SER A 112 21.92 11.24 -18.84
CA SER A 112 22.75 11.63 -19.99
C SER A 112 23.94 12.52 -19.58
N SER A 113 23.82 13.25 -18.46
CA SER A 113 24.96 13.93 -17.83
C SER A 113 25.86 13.01 -17.00
N GLY A 114 25.64 11.70 -17.03
CA GLY A 114 26.45 10.70 -16.32
C GLY A 114 26.09 10.52 -14.85
N HIS A 115 24.94 11.00 -14.39
CA HIS A 115 24.57 10.84 -12.98
C HIS A 115 24.26 9.37 -12.67
N GLY A 116 25.10 8.75 -11.84
CA GLY A 116 25.06 7.31 -11.57
C GLY A 116 23.73 6.82 -11.00
N GLU A 117 23.16 7.52 -10.01
CA GLU A 117 21.86 7.13 -9.43
C GLU A 117 20.69 7.24 -10.45
N ALA A 118 20.72 8.24 -11.33
CA ALA A 118 19.72 8.37 -12.39
C ALA A 118 19.77 7.19 -13.38
N LEU A 119 20.98 6.77 -13.75
CA LEU A 119 21.22 5.59 -14.59
C LEU A 119 20.71 4.31 -13.92
N VAL A 120 20.94 4.13 -12.61
CA VAL A 120 20.41 2.99 -11.85
C VAL A 120 18.87 3.01 -11.87
N LEU A 121 18.23 4.15 -11.62
CA LEU A 121 16.77 4.24 -11.63
C LEU A 121 16.19 3.94 -13.02
N LEU A 122 16.81 4.44 -14.10
CA LEU A 122 16.40 4.08 -15.46
C LEU A 122 16.55 2.59 -15.74
N ALA A 123 17.61 1.94 -15.25
CA ALA A 123 17.77 0.50 -15.36
C ALA A 123 16.61 -0.25 -14.69
N VAL A 124 16.20 0.18 -13.50
CA VAL A 124 15.05 -0.41 -12.78
C VAL A 124 13.75 -0.23 -13.57
N LEU A 125 13.47 0.99 -14.05
CA LEU A 125 12.25 1.30 -14.80
C LEU A 125 12.16 0.56 -16.14
N THR A 126 13.29 0.35 -16.81
CA THR A 126 13.37 -0.36 -18.09
C THR A 126 13.55 -1.87 -17.95
N GLY A 127 13.93 -2.38 -16.77
CA GLY A 127 14.31 -3.79 -16.60
C GLY A 127 13.23 -4.79 -16.94
N ARG A 128 11.95 -4.40 -16.85
CA ARG A 128 10.81 -5.25 -17.23
C ARG A 128 10.57 -5.32 -18.73
N THR A 129 10.85 -4.24 -19.46
CA THR A 129 10.54 -4.12 -20.90
C THR A 129 11.74 -4.42 -21.77
N ASP A 130 12.92 -3.94 -21.36
CA ASP A 130 14.18 -4.12 -22.08
C ASP A 130 15.32 -4.41 -21.09
N PRO A 131 15.51 -5.69 -20.72
CA PRO A 131 16.55 -6.08 -19.79
C PRO A 131 17.96 -5.87 -20.37
N ALA A 132 18.13 -5.80 -21.69
CA ALA A 132 19.43 -5.53 -22.31
C ALA A 132 19.81 -4.06 -22.14
N LYS A 133 18.87 -3.15 -22.38
CA LYS A 133 19.06 -1.71 -22.12
C LYS A 133 19.26 -1.42 -20.64
N ALA A 134 18.54 -2.10 -19.75
CA ALA A 134 18.74 -1.98 -18.31
C ALA A 134 20.17 -2.37 -17.88
N ARG A 135 20.71 -3.47 -18.42
CA ARG A 135 22.11 -3.87 -18.18
C ARG A 135 23.11 -2.79 -18.60
N ARG A 136 22.91 -2.19 -19.79
CA ARG A 136 23.76 -1.10 -20.28
C ARG A 136 23.72 0.13 -19.37
N PHE A 137 22.56 0.46 -18.81
CA PHE A 137 22.45 1.55 -17.83
C PHE A 137 23.21 1.26 -16.54
N ILE A 138 23.16 0.02 -16.02
CA ILE A 138 23.96 -0.38 -14.85
C ILE A 138 25.46 -0.32 -15.15
N ALA A 139 25.90 -0.80 -16.33
CA ALA A 139 27.30 -0.70 -16.73
C ALA A 139 27.79 0.76 -16.75
N LYS A 140 27.02 1.66 -17.38
CA LYS A 140 27.30 3.10 -17.39
C LYS A 140 27.28 3.71 -15.98
N ALA A 141 26.37 3.28 -15.12
CA ALA A 141 26.34 3.76 -13.73
C ALA A 141 27.60 3.33 -12.96
N ALA A 142 28.12 2.13 -13.23
CA ALA A 142 29.37 1.65 -12.65
C ALA A 142 30.58 2.43 -13.17
N GLU A 143 30.62 2.73 -14.48
CA GLU A 143 31.64 3.60 -15.08
C GLU A 143 31.61 5.02 -14.47
N ALA A 144 30.42 5.54 -14.16
CA ALA A 144 30.23 6.80 -13.46
C ALA A 144 30.53 6.74 -11.94
N GLY A 145 30.97 5.59 -11.42
CA GLY A 145 31.36 5.42 -10.03
C GLY A 145 30.20 5.25 -9.04
N ASN A 146 28.99 4.91 -9.50
CA ASN A 146 27.90 4.59 -8.59
C ASN A 146 28.22 3.31 -7.79
N PRO A 147 28.22 3.36 -6.45
CA PRO A 147 28.70 2.24 -5.63
C PRO A 147 27.85 0.98 -5.76
N GLU A 148 26.53 1.13 -5.89
CA GLU A 148 25.63 -0.01 -6.07
C GLU A 148 25.85 -0.69 -7.41
N ALA A 149 26.03 0.10 -8.47
CA ALA A 149 26.30 -0.40 -9.82
C ALA A 149 27.68 -1.06 -9.91
N VAL A 150 28.72 -0.44 -9.34
CA VAL A 150 30.07 -1.03 -9.26
C VAL A 150 30.02 -2.37 -8.54
N LEU A 151 29.33 -2.45 -7.41
CA LEU A 151 29.18 -3.69 -6.67
C LEU A 151 28.41 -4.75 -7.48
N ALA A 152 27.35 -4.36 -8.19
CA ALA A 152 26.57 -5.27 -9.03
C ALA A 152 27.42 -5.84 -10.18
N VAL A 153 28.20 -5.00 -10.86
CA VAL A 153 29.10 -5.42 -11.94
C VAL A 153 30.23 -6.30 -11.40
N ALA A 154 30.85 -5.92 -10.28
CA ALA A 154 31.91 -6.70 -9.66
C ALA A 154 31.45 -8.10 -9.22
N ARG A 155 30.21 -8.23 -8.74
CA ARG A 155 29.62 -9.53 -8.35
C ARG A 155 29.33 -10.44 -9.54
N ASN A 156 29.00 -9.88 -10.71
CA ASN A 156 28.67 -10.67 -11.89
C ASN A 156 29.02 -9.92 -13.19
N PRO A 157 30.31 -9.89 -13.57
CA PRO A 157 30.76 -9.11 -14.72
C PRO A 157 30.18 -9.63 -16.04
N GLU A 158 30.02 -10.95 -16.20
CA GLU A 158 29.44 -11.56 -17.41
C GLU A 158 28.01 -11.08 -17.70
N ARG A 159 27.27 -10.70 -16.65
CA ARG A 159 25.92 -10.15 -16.80
C ARG A 159 25.92 -8.76 -17.44
N PHE A 160 27.02 -8.02 -17.44
CA PHE A 160 27.04 -6.61 -17.87
C PHE A 160 28.04 -6.32 -19.01
N LYS A 161 28.59 -7.37 -19.64
CA LYS A 161 29.37 -7.28 -20.88
C LYS A 161 28.49 -7.12 -22.11
#